data_AF-A0A7C7NDD7-F1
#
_entry.id   AF-A0A7C7NDD7-F1
#
_cell.length_a   1.000
_cell.length_b   1.000
_cell.length_c   1.000
_cell.angle_alpha   90.00
_cell.angle_beta   90.00
_cell.angle_gamma   90.00
#
_symmetry.space_group_name_H-M   'P 1'
#
loop_
_entity.id
_entity.type
_entity.pdbx_description
1 polymer ?
#
loop_
_entity_poly.entity_id
_entity_poly.type
_entity_poly.pdbx_seq_one_letter_code
_entity_poly.pdbx_strand_id
1 'polypeptide(L)'
;FTDIEFKLCTDCHDNPHNSSFSTNCTECHNEISWSNLNSSAGFNHDMTDYPLTGEHIGVDCKECHTSGNNTNSLEYELCKNCHDDYHNEQFTSIKPELDCNDCHTLDQPFTRTIYGLAEHQESDFKLEGAHIATPCFVCHVDESSDRWEFRDIGEDCVDCHDDIHEGLINESYYPESNCAICHSSDIWSDIDFDHSTTDWDLEGGHIEVSCRECHFSEIDESQEFEGRSTNCSSCHEDEHSGQFDLVGDCNECHTTEKGWEATLFNHNETVFPLEGKHKDVDCLECHTARFYDQNDESVNYKIERFECIDCHQ
;
A
#
# COMPACT_ATOMS: atom_id res chain seq x y z
N PHE A 1 47.11 -11.31 -71.80
CA PHE A 1 46.86 -12.52 -71.02
C PHE A 1 45.49 -13.03 -71.41
N THR A 2 45.45 -14.07 -72.23
CA THR A 2 44.23 -14.80 -72.62
C THR A 2 44.42 -16.21 -72.08
N ASP A 3 43.35 -16.82 -71.57
CA ASP A 3 43.29 -18.16 -70.94
C ASP A 3 43.60 -18.25 -69.43
N ILE A 4 43.22 -17.25 -68.62
CA ILE A 4 43.12 -17.46 -67.17
C ILE A 4 41.67 -17.23 -66.73
N GLU A 5 41.05 -18.28 -66.21
CA GLU A 5 39.75 -18.25 -65.54
C GLU A 5 39.92 -17.48 -64.22
N PHE A 6 39.85 -16.15 -64.27
CA PHE A 6 39.81 -15.28 -63.08
C PHE A 6 38.36 -14.92 -62.77
N LYS A 7 37.53 -15.92 -62.55
CA LYS A 7 36.09 -15.71 -62.37
C LYS A 7 35.73 -15.50 -60.90
N LEU A 8 36.56 -15.99 -59.99
CA LEU A 8 36.35 -15.94 -58.55
C LEU A 8 37.54 -15.27 -57.85
N CYS A 9 37.28 -14.59 -56.74
CA CYS A 9 38.32 -13.94 -55.92
C CYS A 9 39.35 -14.97 -55.42
N THR A 10 38.90 -16.20 -55.15
CA THR A 10 39.72 -17.33 -54.70
C THR A 10 40.69 -17.86 -55.76
N ASP A 11 40.53 -17.45 -57.03
CA ASP A 11 41.46 -17.84 -58.09
C ASP A 11 42.82 -17.14 -57.93
N CYS A 12 42.88 -16.06 -57.15
CA CYS A 12 44.10 -15.28 -56.89
C CYS A 12 44.39 -15.05 -55.40
N HIS A 13 43.40 -15.19 -54.52
CA HIS A 13 43.54 -14.90 -53.10
C HIS A 13 43.19 -16.12 -52.24
N ASP A 14 44.08 -16.46 -51.31
CA ASP A 14 43.77 -17.45 -50.28
C ASP A 14 42.68 -16.92 -49.34
N ASN A 15 41.72 -17.77 -48.97
CA ASN A 15 40.65 -17.40 -48.05
C ASN A 15 41.22 -17.24 -46.63
N PRO A 16 41.24 -16.01 -46.06
CA PRO A 16 41.81 -15.78 -44.73
C PRO A 16 40.93 -16.34 -43.59
N HIS A 17 39.70 -16.78 -43.90
CA HIS A 17 38.73 -17.26 -42.92
C HIS A 17 38.66 -18.79 -42.80
N ASN A 18 39.70 -19.52 -43.23
CA ASN A 18 39.84 -20.97 -42.99
C ASN A 18 38.60 -21.83 -43.35
N SER A 19 37.84 -21.43 -44.37
CA SER A 19 36.60 -22.09 -44.84
C SER A 19 35.36 -21.93 -43.94
N SER A 20 35.40 -21.10 -42.90
CA SER A 20 34.24 -20.80 -42.04
C SER A 20 33.14 -20.00 -42.76
N PHE A 21 33.45 -19.41 -43.92
CA PHE A 21 32.51 -18.65 -44.74
C PHE A 21 32.55 -19.07 -46.21
N SER A 22 31.48 -18.68 -46.92
CA SER A 22 31.34 -18.81 -48.38
C SER A 22 32.59 -18.34 -49.13
N THR A 23 32.89 -18.98 -50.27
CA THR A 23 33.95 -18.55 -51.19
C THR A 23 33.54 -17.33 -52.02
N ASN A 24 32.30 -16.86 -51.89
CA ASN A 24 31.80 -15.66 -52.55
C ASN A 24 32.13 -14.41 -51.72
N CYS A 25 33.36 -13.90 -51.88
CA CYS A 25 33.86 -12.77 -51.09
C CYS A 25 33.01 -11.50 -51.21
N THR A 26 32.26 -11.32 -52.30
CA THR A 26 31.43 -10.13 -52.55
C THR A 26 30.22 -10.00 -51.63
N GLU A 27 29.85 -11.08 -50.92
CA GLU A 27 28.81 -11.06 -49.87
C GLU A 27 29.19 -10.13 -48.71
N CYS A 28 30.48 -10.01 -48.42
CA CYS A 28 30.98 -9.24 -47.28
C CYS A 28 32.00 -8.17 -47.69
N HIS A 29 32.77 -8.36 -48.77
CA HIS A 29 33.82 -7.44 -49.19
C HIS A 29 33.48 -6.74 -50.50
N ASN A 30 34.00 -5.53 -50.69
CA ASN A 30 33.95 -4.82 -51.97
C ASN A 30 35.36 -4.44 -52.44
N GLU A 31 35.45 -4.10 -53.72
CA GLU A 31 36.69 -3.70 -54.38
C GLU A 31 37.18 -2.30 -53.96
N ILE A 32 36.36 -1.53 -53.24
CA ILE A 32 36.65 -0.14 -52.83
C ILE A 32 37.45 -0.13 -51.51
N SER A 33 37.12 -1.00 -50.57
CA SER A 33 37.83 -1.17 -49.30
C SER A 33 37.62 -2.58 -48.76
N TRP A 34 38.71 -3.35 -48.67
CA TRP A 34 38.65 -4.73 -48.18
C TRP A 34 38.40 -4.82 -46.67
N SER A 35 38.85 -3.82 -45.92
CA SER A 35 38.66 -3.72 -44.46
C SER A 35 37.27 -3.22 -44.06
N ASN A 36 36.58 -2.51 -44.96
CA ASN A 36 35.22 -2.02 -44.71
C ASN A 36 34.23 -2.94 -45.39
N LEU A 37 33.57 -3.78 -44.59
CA LEU A 37 32.59 -4.74 -45.07
C LEU A 37 31.40 -4.02 -45.74
N ASN A 38 30.81 -4.65 -46.75
CA ASN A 38 29.48 -4.31 -47.24
C ASN A 38 28.49 -4.60 -46.11
N SER A 39 28.25 -3.64 -45.23
CA SER A 39 27.49 -3.80 -43.98
C SER A 39 26.01 -4.16 -44.14
N SER A 40 25.54 -4.72 -45.27
CA SER A 40 24.08 -4.84 -45.50
C SER A 40 23.58 -5.91 -46.49
N ALA A 41 24.37 -6.87 -46.99
CA ALA A 41 23.79 -7.81 -47.96
C ALA A 41 24.45 -9.20 -48.03
N GLY A 42 24.34 -10.01 -46.96
CA GLY A 42 24.53 -11.46 -47.15
C GLY A 42 24.84 -12.28 -45.91
N PHE A 43 25.45 -11.70 -44.88
CA PHE A 43 25.78 -12.47 -43.67
C PHE A 43 24.51 -12.77 -42.86
N ASN A 44 24.23 -14.05 -42.64
CA ASN A 44 23.11 -14.52 -41.82
C ASN A 44 23.63 -15.08 -40.49
N HIS A 45 23.32 -14.39 -39.39
CA HIS A 45 23.75 -14.80 -38.05
C HIS A 45 23.06 -16.09 -37.57
N ASP A 46 21.93 -16.48 -38.16
CA ASP A 46 21.24 -17.75 -37.88
C ASP A 46 22.07 -18.98 -38.27
N MET A 47 23.15 -18.78 -39.04
CA MET A 47 24.08 -19.83 -39.43
C MET A 47 25.23 -20.02 -38.42
N THR A 48 25.27 -19.22 -37.36
CA THR A 48 26.28 -19.29 -36.30
C THR A 48 25.73 -20.00 -35.06
N ASP A 49 26.60 -20.28 -34.10
CA ASP A 49 26.20 -20.85 -32.81
C ASP A 49 25.40 -19.87 -31.91
N TYR A 50 25.29 -18.59 -32.32
CA TYR A 50 24.50 -17.57 -31.65
C TYR A 50 23.58 -16.82 -32.64
N PRO A 51 22.37 -17.34 -32.92
CA PRO A 51 21.38 -16.63 -33.73
C PRO A 51 20.92 -15.34 -33.04
N LEU A 52 20.92 -14.22 -33.77
CA LEU A 52 20.42 -12.95 -33.23
C LEU A 52 18.89 -12.98 -33.20
N THR A 53 18.31 -12.89 -32.00
CA THR A 53 16.85 -12.88 -31.79
C THR A 53 16.42 -11.69 -30.94
N GLY A 54 15.15 -11.30 -31.05
CA GLY A 54 14.60 -10.17 -30.30
C GLY A 54 15.37 -8.87 -30.53
N GLU A 55 15.66 -8.14 -29.45
CA GLU A 55 16.40 -6.86 -29.45
C GLU A 55 17.82 -6.98 -30.03
N HIS A 56 18.39 -8.19 -30.13
CA HIS A 56 19.72 -8.38 -30.75
C HIS A 56 19.72 -8.29 -32.28
N ILE A 57 18.58 -8.43 -32.97
CA ILE A 57 18.49 -8.46 -34.45
C ILE A 57 19.03 -7.17 -35.10
N GLY A 58 18.95 -6.05 -34.41
CA GLY A 58 19.36 -4.73 -34.91
C GLY A 58 20.73 -4.25 -34.45
N VAL A 59 21.46 -5.05 -33.68
CA VAL A 59 22.73 -4.63 -33.07
C VAL A 59 23.86 -4.63 -34.11
N ASP A 60 24.64 -3.55 -34.14
CA ASP A 60 25.80 -3.44 -35.04
C ASP A 60 26.88 -4.45 -34.65
N CYS A 61 27.52 -5.08 -35.64
CA CYS A 61 28.55 -6.11 -35.42
C CYS A 61 29.64 -5.67 -34.43
N LYS A 62 30.00 -4.37 -34.42
CA LYS A 62 31.08 -3.83 -33.58
C LYS A 62 30.73 -3.80 -32.09
N GLU A 63 29.44 -3.84 -31.73
CA GLU A 63 29.00 -3.82 -30.33
C GLU A 63 29.35 -5.14 -29.64
N CYS A 64 29.29 -6.26 -30.38
CA CYS A 64 29.73 -7.57 -29.88
C CYS A 64 31.22 -7.83 -30.21
N HIS A 65 31.66 -7.51 -31.43
CA HIS A 65 33.02 -7.79 -31.91
C HIS A 65 33.97 -6.60 -31.69
N THR A 66 34.15 -6.21 -30.44
CA THR A 66 34.96 -5.03 -30.04
C THR A 66 36.44 -5.14 -30.39
N SER A 67 36.96 -6.35 -30.60
CA SER A 67 38.35 -6.59 -31.03
C SER A 67 38.65 -6.13 -32.46
N GLY A 68 37.63 -5.74 -33.24
CA GLY A 68 37.76 -5.40 -34.66
C GLY A 68 37.91 -6.62 -35.57
N ASN A 69 37.90 -7.84 -35.01
CA ASN A 69 37.83 -9.09 -35.75
C ASN A 69 36.50 -9.80 -35.49
N ASN A 70 35.64 -9.81 -36.50
CA ASN A 70 34.30 -10.38 -36.45
C ASN A 70 34.28 -11.93 -36.54
N THR A 71 35.45 -12.58 -36.63
CA THR A 71 35.55 -14.05 -36.65
C THR A 71 36.06 -14.65 -35.35
N ASN A 72 36.41 -13.81 -34.37
CA ASN A 72 36.82 -14.31 -33.06
C ASN A 72 35.59 -14.85 -32.33
N SER A 73 35.72 -16.06 -31.78
CA SER A 73 34.70 -16.62 -30.89
C SER A 73 34.53 -15.73 -29.67
N LEU A 74 33.29 -15.48 -29.30
CA LEU A 74 32.91 -14.82 -28.05
C LEU A 74 32.38 -15.87 -27.08
N GLU A 75 32.49 -15.62 -25.78
CA GLU A 75 31.69 -16.34 -24.80
C GLU A 75 30.30 -15.72 -24.81
N TYR A 76 29.26 -16.52 -25.02
CA TYR A 76 27.87 -16.04 -25.20
C TYR A 76 26.83 -16.84 -24.40
N GLU A 77 27.27 -17.83 -23.63
CA GLU A 77 26.38 -18.75 -22.90
C GLU A 77 25.61 -18.05 -21.77
N LEU A 78 26.18 -16.98 -21.20
CA LEU A 78 25.55 -16.19 -20.15
C LEU A 78 25.42 -14.73 -20.61
N CYS A 79 24.31 -14.09 -20.27
CA CYS A 79 24.07 -12.67 -20.57
C CYS A 79 25.22 -11.79 -20.05
N LYS A 80 25.77 -12.14 -18.88
CA LYS A 80 26.88 -11.43 -18.24
C LYS A 80 28.23 -11.52 -18.97
N ASN A 81 28.37 -12.41 -19.96
CA ASN A 81 29.56 -12.45 -20.79
C ASN A 81 29.67 -11.20 -21.68
N CYS A 82 28.55 -10.51 -21.95
CA CYS A 82 28.51 -9.29 -22.74
C CYS A 82 27.90 -8.09 -21.99
N HIS A 83 26.96 -8.33 -21.08
CA HIS A 83 26.26 -7.29 -20.34
C HIS A 83 26.74 -7.20 -18.88
N ASP A 84 26.81 -5.99 -18.34
CA ASP A 84 27.00 -5.81 -16.91
C ASP A 84 25.71 -6.21 -16.17
N ASP A 85 25.87 -6.81 -14.99
CA ASP A 85 24.72 -7.11 -14.13
C ASP A 85 24.19 -5.82 -13.51
N TYR A 86 23.10 -5.32 -14.07
CA TYR A 86 22.43 -4.12 -13.59
C TYR A 86 21.98 -4.26 -12.13
N HIS A 87 21.71 -5.47 -11.64
CA HIS A 87 21.23 -5.76 -10.27
C HIS A 87 22.36 -6.00 -9.26
N ASN A 88 23.62 -5.97 -9.66
CA ASN A 88 24.78 -6.11 -8.76
C ASN A 88 24.67 -7.35 -7.85
N GLU A 89 24.36 -8.51 -8.41
CA GLU A 89 24.29 -9.82 -7.73
C GLU A 89 23.19 -9.94 -6.65
N GLN A 90 22.23 -9.01 -6.61
CA GLN A 90 21.11 -9.02 -5.66
C GLN A 90 20.36 -10.36 -5.66
N PHE A 91 20.16 -10.96 -6.83
CA PHE A 91 19.43 -12.22 -6.95
C PHE A 91 20.32 -13.45 -6.81
N THR A 92 21.52 -13.43 -7.39
CA THR A 92 22.44 -14.58 -7.39
C THR A 92 23.07 -14.83 -6.03
N SER A 93 23.07 -13.84 -5.13
CA SER A 93 23.52 -14.00 -3.74
C SER A 93 22.56 -14.85 -2.90
N ILE A 94 21.26 -14.81 -3.21
CA ILE A 94 20.20 -15.57 -2.53
C ILE A 94 19.91 -16.88 -3.27
N LYS A 95 19.82 -16.80 -4.59
CA LYS A 95 19.47 -17.90 -5.49
C LYS A 95 20.49 -17.99 -6.63
N PRO A 96 21.64 -18.67 -6.41
CA PRO A 96 22.76 -18.70 -7.36
C PRO A 96 22.42 -19.26 -8.74
N GLU A 97 21.34 -20.02 -8.85
CA GLU A 97 20.83 -20.58 -10.09
C GLU A 97 19.94 -19.63 -10.91
N LEU A 98 19.53 -18.47 -10.36
CA LEU A 98 18.71 -17.52 -11.09
C LEU A 98 19.50 -16.87 -12.23
N ASP A 99 18.93 -16.86 -13.42
CA ASP A 99 19.51 -16.25 -14.62
C ASP A 99 18.66 -15.06 -15.09
N CYS A 100 19.23 -14.19 -15.91
CA CYS A 100 18.55 -13.02 -16.45
C CYS A 100 17.24 -13.40 -17.16
N ASN A 101 17.22 -14.57 -17.81
CA ASN A 101 16.09 -15.08 -18.58
C ASN A 101 14.89 -15.54 -17.73
N ASP A 102 15.06 -15.64 -16.40
CA ASP A 102 13.93 -15.92 -15.49
C ASP A 102 13.01 -14.70 -15.36
N CYS A 103 13.53 -13.49 -15.57
CA CYS A 103 12.81 -12.24 -15.39
C CYS A 103 12.79 -11.36 -16.65
N HIS A 104 13.77 -11.50 -17.55
CA HIS A 104 13.88 -10.72 -18.78
C HIS A 104 13.75 -11.61 -20.01
N THR A 105 13.41 -10.99 -21.12
CA THR A 105 13.31 -11.69 -22.41
C THR A 105 14.00 -10.88 -23.47
N LEU A 106 14.46 -11.54 -24.53
CA LEU A 106 15.03 -10.86 -25.69
C LEU A 106 13.96 -10.14 -26.51
N ASP A 107 12.68 -10.48 -26.36
CA ASP A 107 11.58 -9.93 -27.16
C ASP A 107 11.12 -8.54 -26.70
N GLN A 108 11.62 -8.03 -25.58
CA GLN A 108 11.28 -6.73 -25.01
C GLN A 108 12.54 -6.03 -24.48
N PRO A 109 12.53 -4.68 -24.37
CA PRO A 109 13.60 -3.96 -23.69
C PRO A 109 13.78 -4.45 -22.25
N PHE A 110 15.02 -4.53 -21.77
CA PHE A 110 15.36 -4.97 -20.41
C PHE A 110 14.79 -4.09 -19.29
N THR A 111 14.23 -2.93 -19.62
CA THR A 111 13.40 -2.14 -18.70
C THR A 111 12.06 -2.82 -18.37
N ARG A 112 11.69 -3.90 -19.07
CA ARG A 112 10.52 -4.72 -18.80
C ARG A 112 10.93 -6.06 -18.21
N THR A 113 10.11 -6.50 -17.26
CA THR A 113 10.20 -7.81 -16.64
C THR A 113 8.97 -8.65 -16.99
N ILE A 114 9.14 -9.97 -17.05
CA ILE A 114 8.02 -10.93 -17.08
C ILE A 114 7.56 -11.31 -15.67
N TYR A 115 8.28 -10.90 -14.63
CA TYR A 115 7.89 -11.06 -13.25
C TYR A 115 6.73 -10.10 -12.93
N GLY A 116 5.52 -10.64 -12.85
CA GLY A 116 4.30 -9.89 -12.61
C GLY A 116 3.63 -10.26 -11.30
N LEU A 117 2.34 -9.91 -11.20
CA LEU A 117 1.54 -10.15 -10.01
C LEU A 117 1.46 -11.64 -9.63
N ALA A 118 1.40 -12.54 -10.62
CA ALA A 118 1.28 -13.97 -10.35
C ALA A 118 2.54 -14.50 -9.66
N GLU A 119 3.72 -14.09 -10.11
CA GLU A 119 5.00 -14.46 -9.52
C GLU A 119 5.16 -13.85 -8.12
N HIS A 120 4.69 -12.61 -7.93
CA HIS A 120 4.70 -11.95 -6.62
C HIS A 120 3.79 -12.66 -5.60
N GLN A 121 2.71 -13.33 -6.01
CA GLN A 121 1.90 -14.10 -5.06
C GLN A 121 2.56 -15.39 -4.57
N GLU A 122 3.67 -15.79 -5.19
CA GLU A 122 4.49 -16.92 -4.77
C GLU A 122 5.70 -16.49 -3.91
N SER A 123 5.94 -15.19 -3.73
CA SER A 123 6.94 -14.69 -2.79
C SER A 123 6.41 -14.64 -1.35
N ASP A 124 7.32 -14.38 -0.42
CA ASP A 124 6.99 -14.30 1.00
C ASP A 124 6.06 -13.09 1.29
N PHE A 125 6.40 -11.90 0.77
CA PHE A 125 5.46 -10.79 0.73
C PHE A 125 4.45 -11.00 -0.41
N LYS A 126 3.17 -11.17 -0.09
CA LYS A 126 2.09 -11.27 -1.09
C LYS A 126 1.38 -9.93 -1.19
N LEU A 127 1.15 -9.45 -2.40
CA LEU A 127 0.41 -8.22 -2.60
C LEU A 127 -1.06 -8.45 -2.27
N GLU A 128 -1.54 -7.74 -1.26
CA GLU A 128 -2.93 -7.77 -0.80
C GLU A 128 -3.50 -6.36 -0.65
N GLY A 129 -4.82 -6.27 -0.76
CA GLY A 129 -5.56 -5.01 -0.73
C GLY A 129 -5.00 -3.93 -1.64
N ALA A 130 -4.77 -2.74 -1.09
CA ALA A 130 -4.29 -1.59 -1.83
C ALA A 130 -2.90 -1.81 -2.47
N HIS A 131 -2.06 -2.69 -1.90
CA HIS A 131 -0.72 -2.97 -2.42
C HIS A 131 -0.72 -3.60 -3.81
N ILE A 132 -1.79 -4.33 -4.20
CA ILE A 132 -1.94 -4.89 -5.55
C ILE A 132 -1.96 -3.79 -6.63
N ALA A 133 -2.49 -2.62 -6.29
CA ALA A 133 -2.56 -1.48 -7.20
C ALA A 133 -1.32 -0.58 -7.14
N THR A 134 -0.38 -0.86 -6.23
CA THR A 134 0.85 -0.07 -6.07
C THR A 134 1.83 -0.38 -7.19
N PRO A 135 2.35 0.63 -7.92
CA PRO A 135 3.38 0.40 -8.92
C PRO A 135 4.66 -0.19 -8.29
N CYS A 136 5.30 -1.16 -8.96
CA CYS A 136 6.48 -1.86 -8.44
C CYS A 136 7.63 -0.93 -8.02
N PHE A 137 7.78 0.22 -8.69
CA PHE A 137 8.85 1.16 -8.39
C PHE A 137 8.71 1.83 -7.02
N VAL A 138 7.51 1.86 -6.43
CA VAL A 138 7.30 2.44 -5.10
C VAL A 138 8.07 1.65 -4.04
N CYS A 139 8.23 0.35 -4.23
CA CYS A 139 8.96 -0.52 -3.29
C CYS A 139 10.37 -0.85 -3.78
N HIS A 140 10.54 -1.04 -5.10
CA HIS A 140 11.78 -1.57 -5.66
C HIS A 140 12.66 -0.52 -6.34
N VAL A 141 12.33 0.77 -6.31
CA VAL A 141 13.26 1.83 -6.73
C VAL A 141 13.74 2.59 -5.51
N ASP A 142 15.05 2.57 -5.29
CA ASP A 142 15.67 3.35 -4.23
C ASP A 142 15.69 4.84 -4.63
N GLU A 143 14.98 5.67 -3.89
CA GLU A 143 14.83 7.10 -4.20
C GLU A 143 16.17 7.88 -4.19
N SER A 144 17.17 7.39 -3.45
CA SER A 144 18.47 8.06 -3.33
C SER A 144 19.34 7.87 -4.56
N SER A 145 19.21 6.71 -5.22
CA SER A 145 20.00 6.31 -6.37
C SER A 145 19.22 6.31 -7.69
N ASP A 146 17.89 6.41 -7.63
CA ASP A 146 16.97 6.29 -8.78
C ASP A 146 17.19 4.97 -9.55
N ARG A 147 17.51 3.89 -8.81
CA ARG A 147 17.87 2.58 -9.35
C ARG A 147 16.93 1.51 -8.80
N TRP A 148 16.65 0.49 -9.63
CA TRP A 148 15.91 -0.67 -9.15
C TRP A 148 16.76 -1.49 -8.19
N GLU A 149 16.30 -1.63 -6.96
CA GLU A 149 16.93 -2.40 -5.90
C GLU A 149 15.90 -3.32 -5.24
N PHE A 150 16.15 -4.62 -5.35
CA PHE A 150 15.31 -5.67 -4.75
C PHE A 150 15.95 -6.07 -3.42
N ARG A 151 15.70 -5.26 -2.40
CA ARG A 151 16.22 -5.46 -1.03
C ARG A 151 15.29 -6.37 -0.24
N ASP A 152 15.86 -7.06 0.74
CA ASP A 152 15.11 -7.76 1.78
C ASP A 152 14.62 -6.72 2.79
N ILE A 153 13.44 -6.14 2.51
CA ILE A 153 12.85 -5.07 3.32
C ILE A 153 12.16 -5.66 4.56
N GLY A 154 11.59 -6.86 4.43
CA GLY A 154 10.72 -7.49 5.41
C GLY A 154 9.28 -7.59 4.90
N GLU A 155 8.40 -8.13 5.75
CA GLU A 155 6.99 -8.43 5.41
C GLU A 155 6.00 -7.76 6.35
N ASP A 156 6.48 -7.27 7.51
CA ASP A 156 5.64 -6.65 8.50
C ASP A 156 5.32 -5.22 8.08
N CYS A 157 4.15 -4.72 8.51
CA CYS A 157 3.71 -3.38 8.17
C CYS A 157 4.78 -2.32 8.54
N VAL A 158 5.42 -2.52 9.69
CA VAL A 158 6.43 -1.63 10.27
C VAL A 158 7.79 -1.67 9.57
N ASP A 159 8.02 -2.66 8.70
CA ASP A 159 9.25 -2.72 7.89
C ASP A 159 9.25 -1.62 6.81
N CYS A 160 8.06 -1.15 6.42
CA CYS A 160 7.86 -0.12 5.40
C CYS A 160 7.16 1.14 5.92
N HIS A 161 6.21 0.99 6.85
CA HIS A 161 5.39 2.07 7.36
C HIS A 161 5.81 2.47 8.78
N ASP A 162 5.79 3.77 9.05
CA ASP A 162 6.02 4.26 10.40
C ASP A 162 4.82 3.92 11.30
N ASP A 163 5.12 3.34 12.48
CA ASP A 163 4.13 3.14 13.52
C ASP A 163 3.88 4.45 14.28
N ILE A 164 2.74 5.09 14.02
CA ILE A 164 2.33 6.33 14.68
C ILE A 164 1.87 6.13 16.12
N HIS A 165 1.65 4.89 16.55
CA HIS A 165 1.19 4.59 17.91
C HIS A 165 2.35 4.50 18.90
N GLU A 166 3.59 4.29 18.46
CA GLU A 166 4.82 4.34 19.30
C GLU A 166 4.72 3.64 20.67
N GLY A 167 3.97 2.53 20.77
CA GLY A 167 3.75 1.79 22.02
C GLY A 167 2.74 2.42 23.00
N LEU A 168 1.94 3.39 22.55
CA LEU A 168 0.82 3.98 23.30
C LEU A 168 -0.37 3.02 23.43
N ILE A 169 -0.43 1.99 22.58
CA ILE A 169 -1.38 0.89 22.69
C ILE A 169 -0.69 -0.26 23.44
N ASN A 170 -1.37 -0.83 24.43
CA ASN A 170 -0.87 -1.95 25.19
C ASN A 170 -0.57 -3.16 24.28
N GLU A 171 0.56 -3.83 24.50
CA GLU A 171 0.97 -5.06 23.79
C GLU A 171 -0.12 -6.14 23.78
N SER A 172 -1.00 -6.16 24.78
CA SER A 172 -2.10 -7.14 24.84
C SER A 172 -3.15 -6.94 23.72
N TYR A 173 -3.30 -5.71 23.21
CA TYR A 173 -4.23 -5.35 22.15
C TYR A 173 -3.54 -5.08 20.81
N TYR A 174 -2.25 -4.78 20.84
CA TYR A 174 -1.40 -4.54 19.67
C TYR A 174 -0.07 -5.31 19.80
N PRO A 175 -0.13 -6.66 19.77
CA PRO A 175 1.07 -7.48 19.88
C PRO A 175 1.95 -7.38 18.64
N GLU A 176 3.26 -7.39 18.85
CA GLU A 176 4.29 -7.50 17.81
C GLU A 176 4.19 -6.42 16.72
N SER A 177 3.60 -5.27 17.05
CA SER A 177 3.30 -4.20 16.08
C SER A 177 2.42 -4.66 14.90
N ASN A 178 1.53 -5.63 15.12
CA ASN A 178 0.65 -6.16 14.09
C ASN A 178 -0.52 -5.20 13.80
N CYS A 179 -0.32 -4.29 12.84
CA CYS A 179 -1.32 -3.30 12.47
C CYS A 179 -2.63 -3.92 11.95
N ALA A 180 -2.59 -5.14 11.39
CA ALA A 180 -3.74 -5.81 10.80
C ALA A 180 -4.80 -6.27 11.82
N ILE A 181 -4.51 -6.13 13.12
CA ILE A 181 -5.49 -6.34 14.19
C ILE A 181 -6.56 -5.25 14.18
N CYS A 182 -6.20 -4.04 13.74
CA CYS A 182 -7.09 -2.89 13.73
C CYS A 182 -7.30 -2.32 12.33
N HIS A 183 -6.26 -2.33 11.48
CA HIS A 183 -6.30 -1.70 10.16
C HIS A 183 -6.49 -2.72 9.04
N SER A 184 -7.24 -2.32 8.01
CA SER A 184 -7.34 -3.08 6.76
C SER A 184 -6.32 -2.60 5.73
N SER A 185 -5.66 -3.55 5.06
CA SER A 185 -4.80 -3.25 3.90
C SER A 185 -5.60 -2.82 2.66
N ASP A 186 -6.92 -3.03 2.63
CA ASP A 186 -7.81 -2.52 1.57
C ASP A 186 -8.07 -1.01 1.75
N ILE A 187 -8.40 -0.61 2.99
CA ILE A 187 -8.77 0.76 3.36
C ILE A 187 -8.16 1.05 4.74
N TRP A 188 -6.99 1.67 4.78
CA TRP A 188 -6.26 1.91 6.02
C TRP A 188 -7.03 2.72 7.07
N SER A 189 -7.88 3.64 6.61
CA SER A 189 -8.71 4.48 7.49
C SER A 189 -9.92 3.76 8.08
N ASP A 190 -10.23 2.56 7.59
CA ASP A 190 -11.26 1.71 8.16
C ASP A 190 -10.64 0.89 9.28
N ILE A 191 -11.04 1.21 10.51
CA ILE A 191 -10.48 0.63 11.73
C ILE A 191 -11.51 -0.31 12.32
N ASP A 192 -11.17 -1.59 12.43
CA ASP A 192 -12.00 -2.64 13.00
C ASP A 192 -11.32 -3.17 14.27
N PHE A 193 -11.70 -2.61 15.42
CA PHE A 193 -11.23 -3.07 16.73
C PHE A 193 -12.43 -3.38 17.64
N ASP A 194 -12.48 -4.62 18.10
CA ASP A 194 -13.56 -5.13 18.94
C ASP A 194 -13.42 -4.65 20.41
N HIS A 195 -14.17 -3.60 20.74
CA HIS A 195 -14.20 -3.04 22.10
C HIS A 195 -14.84 -3.96 23.14
N SER A 196 -15.59 -5.00 22.73
CA SER A 196 -16.15 -5.98 23.69
C SER A 196 -15.06 -6.82 24.38
N THR A 197 -13.83 -6.74 23.87
CA THR A 197 -12.64 -7.34 24.50
C THR A 197 -12.04 -6.49 25.62
N THR A 198 -12.53 -5.26 25.80
CA THR A 198 -12.06 -4.28 26.79
C THR A 198 -13.04 -4.17 27.97
N ASP A 199 -12.74 -3.28 28.92
CA ASP A 199 -13.63 -2.98 30.04
C ASP A 199 -14.87 -2.15 29.66
N TRP A 200 -14.95 -1.66 28.41
CA TRP A 200 -16.08 -0.86 27.94
C TRP A 200 -16.52 -1.27 26.52
N ASP A 201 -17.61 -2.04 26.46
CA ASP A 201 -18.25 -2.40 25.20
C ASP A 201 -18.98 -1.18 24.61
N LEU A 202 -18.81 -0.94 23.31
CA LEU A 202 -19.41 0.20 22.63
C LEU A 202 -20.83 -0.14 22.18
N GLU A 203 -21.79 0.65 22.63
CA GLU A 203 -23.21 0.48 22.31
C GLU A 203 -23.84 1.76 21.75
N GLY A 204 -24.92 1.59 20.98
CA GLY A 204 -25.73 2.67 20.46
C GLY A 204 -24.94 3.63 19.56
N GLY A 205 -24.99 4.92 19.88
CA GLY A 205 -24.29 5.98 19.14
C GLY A 205 -22.76 5.88 19.20
N HIS A 206 -22.19 5.28 20.25
CA HIS A 206 -20.73 5.20 20.41
C HIS A 206 -20.06 4.29 19.37
N ILE A 207 -20.80 3.34 18.77
CA ILE A 207 -20.29 2.45 17.71
C ILE A 207 -19.85 3.24 16.48
N GLU A 208 -20.44 4.41 16.23
CA GLU A 208 -20.13 5.24 15.06
C GLU A 208 -19.13 6.37 15.35
N VAL A 209 -18.65 6.46 16.58
CA VAL A 209 -17.72 7.50 17.00
C VAL A 209 -16.30 7.10 16.58
N SER A 210 -15.55 8.06 16.02
CA SER A 210 -14.14 7.83 15.69
C SER A 210 -13.33 7.60 16.97
N CYS A 211 -12.36 6.70 16.92
CA CYS A 211 -11.44 6.44 18.04
C CYS A 211 -10.84 7.73 18.60
N ARG A 212 -10.53 8.71 17.74
CA ARG A 212 -9.91 9.99 18.14
C ARG A 212 -10.77 10.80 19.10
N GLU A 213 -12.09 10.70 19.02
CA GLU A 213 -12.99 11.45 19.92
C GLU A 213 -12.84 11.00 21.39
N CYS A 214 -12.39 9.76 21.60
CA CYS A 214 -12.14 9.20 22.93
C CYS A 214 -10.64 9.13 23.26
N HIS A 215 -9.82 8.66 22.32
CA HIS A 215 -8.42 8.29 22.52
C HIS A 215 -7.42 9.35 22.10
N PHE A 216 -7.83 10.62 22.03
CA PHE A 216 -6.93 11.73 21.74
C PHE A 216 -7.12 12.86 22.75
N SER A 217 -6.03 13.27 23.40
CA SER A 217 -5.99 14.45 24.26
C SER A 217 -5.67 15.67 23.42
N GLU A 218 -6.61 16.61 23.32
CA GLU A 218 -6.34 17.91 22.68
C GLU A 218 -5.38 18.79 23.51
N ILE A 219 -5.24 18.49 24.81
CA ILE A 219 -4.36 19.27 25.71
C ILE A 219 -2.91 18.88 25.47
N ASP A 220 -2.65 17.58 25.44
CA ASP A 220 -1.30 17.03 25.30
C ASP A 220 -0.92 16.77 23.83
N GLU A 221 -1.87 16.99 22.91
CA GLU A 221 -1.76 16.70 21.47
C GLU A 221 -1.30 15.25 21.20
N SER A 222 -1.73 14.30 22.04
CA SER A 222 -1.28 12.92 22.03
C SER A 222 -2.42 11.90 22.05
N GLN A 223 -2.14 10.69 21.56
CA GLN A 223 -3.05 9.56 21.67
C GLN A 223 -3.00 8.95 23.07
N GLU A 224 -4.16 8.53 23.60
CA GLU A 224 -4.32 7.95 24.93
C GLU A 224 -5.30 6.77 24.89
N PHE A 225 -4.77 5.55 24.94
CA PHE A 225 -5.57 4.32 24.85
C PHE A 225 -5.87 3.67 26.21
N GLU A 226 -5.34 4.22 27.31
CA GLU A 226 -5.50 3.64 28.65
C GLU A 226 -6.09 4.65 29.64
N GLY A 227 -6.81 4.12 30.65
CA GLY A 227 -7.21 4.88 31.84
C GLY A 227 -8.39 5.85 31.66
N ARG A 228 -9.06 5.84 30.50
CA ARG A 228 -10.23 6.68 30.28
C ARG A 228 -11.41 6.22 31.14
N SER A 229 -12.14 7.16 31.70
CA SER A 229 -13.30 6.87 32.54
C SER A 229 -14.50 6.46 31.69
N THR A 230 -15.25 5.46 32.15
CA THR A 230 -16.53 5.06 31.55
C THR A 230 -17.72 5.89 32.06
N ASN A 231 -17.48 6.88 32.93
CA ASN A 231 -18.53 7.77 33.40
C ASN A 231 -18.92 8.76 32.30
N CYS A 232 -20.22 8.89 32.03
CA CYS A 232 -20.75 9.76 30.97
C CYS A 232 -20.23 11.20 31.08
N SER A 233 -20.20 11.74 32.30
CA SER A 233 -19.77 13.10 32.61
C SER A 233 -18.28 13.37 32.40
N SER A 234 -17.47 12.34 32.14
CA SER A 234 -16.06 12.51 31.79
C SER A 234 -15.87 13.00 30.35
N CYS A 235 -16.88 12.79 29.49
CA CYS A 235 -16.85 13.17 28.08
C CYS A 235 -18.03 14.10 27.70
N HIS A 236 -19.20 13.88 28.29
CA HIS A 236 -20.40 14.67 28.02
C HIS A 236 -20.67 15.68 29.13
N GLU A 237 -21.12 16.87 28.74
CA GLU A 237 -21.56 17.90 29.68
C GLU A 237 -22.96 17.58 30.22
N ASP A 238 -23.18 17.84 31.52
CA ASP A 238 -24.50 17.67 32.13
C ASP A 238 -25.39 18.89 31.84
N GLU A 239 -26.28 18.77 30.86
CA GLU A 239 -27.25 19.80 30.49
C GLU A 239 -28.29 20.08 31.59
N HIS A 240 -28.38 19.22 32.62
CA HIS A 240 -29.31 19.41 33.73
C HIS A 240 -28.75 20.31 34.83
N SER A 241 -27.51 20.78 34.72
CA SER A 241 -26.86 21.64 35.70
C SER A 241 -26.92 21.09 37.13
N GLY A 242 -26.74 19.77 37.31
CA GLY A 242 -26.77 19.11 38.61
C GLY A 242 -28.14 19.14 39.30
N GLN A 243 -29.23 19.36 38.57
CA GLN A 243 -30.58 19.30 39.14
C GLN A 243 -30.93 17.91 39.67
N PHE A 244 -30.30 16.85 39.16
CA PHE A 244 -30.45 15.49 39.64
C PHE A 244 -29.19 15.17 40.46
N ASP A 245 -29.34 14.81 41.74
CA ASP A 245 -28.23 14.43 42.64
C ASP A 245 -27.63 13.05 42.26
N LEU A 246 -27.63 12.72 40.98
CA LEU A 246 -27.08 11.52 40.38
C LEU A 246 -25.69 11.89 39.89
N VAL A 247 -24.66 11.43 40.59
CA VAL A 247 -23.27 11.67 40.19
C VAL A 247 -22.96 10.83 38.95
N GLY A 248 -23.27 11.36 37.78
CA GLY A 248 -22.90 10.77 36.48
C GLY A 248 -23.66 9.49 36.08
N ASP A 249 -24.69 9.10 36.82
CA ASP A 249 -25.50 7.91 36.48
C ASP A 249 -26.63 8.27 35.49
N CYS A 250 -26.22 8.79 34.33
CA CYS A 250 -27.13 9.21 33.26
C CYS A 250 -28.01 8.04 32.76
N ASN A 251 -27.53 6.81 32.93
CA ASN A 251 -28.19 5.57 32.51
C ASN A 251 -29.43 5.22 33.36
N GLU A 252 -29.75 5.97 34.41
CA GLU A 252 -31.05 5.86 35.07
C GLU A 252 -32.19 6.40 34.18
N CYS A 253 -31.89 7.35 33.28
CA CYS A 253 -32.87 8.03 32.45
C CYS A 253 -32.58 7.92 30.95
N HIS A 254 -31.32 8.04 30.54
CA HIS A 254 -30.87 8.02 29.16
C HIS A 254 -30.34 6.65 28.75
N THR A 255 -30.29 6.42 27.45
CA THR A 255 -29.61 5.26 26.85
C THR A 255 -28.49 5.74 25.95
N THR A 256 -27.53 4.87 25.64
CA THR A 256 -26.47 5.14 24.66
C THR A 256 -26.97 5.19 23.22
N GLU A 257 -28.25 4.89 22.98
CA GLU A 257 -28.88 4.96 21.66
C GLU A 257 -28.81 6.37 21.06
N LYS A 258 -28.83 6.41 19.73
CA LYS A 258 -28.77 7.67 19.00
C LYS A 258 -29.93 8.58 19.38
N GLY A 259 -29.61 9.86 19.61
CA GLY A 259 -30.58 10.90 19.97
C GLY A 259 -30.56 11.28 21.46
N TRP A 260 -29.92 10.49 22.33
CA TRP A 260 -29.79 10.81 23.77
C TRP A 260 -31.11 11.09 24.49
N GLU A 261 -32.17 10.39 24.08
CA GLU A 261 -33.50 10.55 24.65
C GLU A 261 -33.61 9.88 26.04
N ALA A 262 -34.34 10.50 26.96
CA ALA A 262 -34.57 10.00 28.33
C ALA A 262 -35.62 8.86 28.36
N THR A 263 -35.41 7.80 27.58
CA THR A 263 -36.39 6.72 27.36
C THR A 263 -36.61 5.83 28.58
N LEU A 264 -35.69 5.81 29.54
CA LEU A 264 -35.81 5.05 30.78
C LEU A 264 -36.55 5.83 31.87
N PHE A 265 -36.66 7.15 31.73
CA PHE A 265 -37.33 7.98 32.72
C PHE A 265 -38.83 7.69 32.79
N ASN A 266 -39.30 7.31 33.99
CA ASN A 266 -40.71 7.02 34.23
C ASN A 266 -41.35 8.08 35.13
N HIS A 267 -42.14 8.97 34.52
CA HIS A 267 -42.80 10.04 35.25
C HIS A 267 -43.79 9.54 36.33
N ASN A 268 -44.25 8.28 36.27
CA ASN A 268 -45.11 7.70 37.30
C ASN A 268 -44.39 7.42 38.63
N GLU A 269 -43.07 7.46 38.64
CA GLU A 269 -42.25 7.29 39.85
C GLU A 269 -41.98 8.61 40.57
N THR A 270 -42.38 9.72 39.95
CA THR A 270 -42.27 11.07 40.52
C THR A 270 -43.47 11.42 41.41
N VAL A 271 -43.39 12.59 42.06
CA VAL A 271 -44.49 13.15 42.83
C VAL A 271 -45.71 13.56 41.98
N PHE A 272 -45.55 13.64 40.66
CA PHE A 272 -46.61 14.04 39.74
C PHE A 272 -46.76 13.03 38.58
N PRO A 273 -47.42 11.88 38.79
CA PRO A 273 -47.63 10.90 37.72
C PRO A 273 -48.44 11.47 36.55
N LEU A 274 -47.97 11.26 35.32
CA LEU A 274 -48.70 11.68 34.12
C LEU A 274 -49.80 10.67 33.80
N GLU A 275 -51.04 11.15 33.74
CA GLU A 275 -52.22 10.33 33.43
C GLU A 275 -52.88 10.77 32.12
N GLY A 276 -53.67 9.87 31.52
CA GLY A 276 -54.43 10.18 30.32
C GLY A 276 -53.55 10.68 29.17
N LYS A 277 -53.89 11.86 28.63
CA LYS A 277 -53.21 12.46 27.48
C LYS A 277 -51.86 13.10 27.81
N HIS A 278 -51.59 13.39 29.09
CA HIS A 278 -50.31 13.98 29.50
C HIS A 278 -49.13 13.01 29.33
N LYS A 279 -49.38 11.71 29.24
CA LYS A 279 -48.35 10.69 28.96
C LYS A 279 -47.66 10.85 27.61
N ASP A 280 -48.34 11.50 26.66
CA ASP A 280 -47.86 11.67 25.29
C ASP A 280 -47.27 13.08 25.05
N VAL A 281 -47.14 13.89 26.11
CA VAL A 281 -46.68 15.29 26.02
C VAL A 281 -45.17 15.36 26.23
N ASP A 282 -44.50 16.16 25.40
CA ASP A 282 -43.07 16.41 25.51
C ASP A 282 -42.72 17.10 26.84
N CYS A 283 -41.57 16.75 27.42
CA CYS A 283 -41.10 17.31 28.67
C CYS A 283 -41.12 18.85 28.67
N LEU A 284 -40.70 19.48 27.57
CA LEU A 284 -40.54 20.93 27.45
C LEU A 284 -41.87 21.69 27.37
N GLU A 285 -42.98 21.02 27.06
CA GLU A 285 -44.32 21.63 27.08
C GLU A 285 -44.79 21.92 28.51
N CYS A 286 -44.32 21.13 29.49
CA CYS A 286 -44.56 21.36 30.91
C CYS A 286 -43.38 22.07 31.60
N HIS A 287 -42.15 21.71 31.24
CA HIS A 287 -40.91 22.27 31.80
C HIS A 287 -40.44 23.49 31.00
N THR A 288 -41.26 24.54 30.98
CA THR A 288 -40.99 25.77 30.24
C THR A 288 -40.05 26.73 30.99
N ALA A 289 -39.97 26.58 32.32
CA ALA A 289 -39.10 27.42 33.15
C ALA A 289 -37.62 27.11 32.88
N ARG A 290 -36.78 28.12 33.05
CA ARG A 290 -35.34 28.05 32.86
C ARG A 290 -34.62 28.37 34.16
N PHE A 291 -33.55 27.64 34.42
CA PHE A 291 -32.61 27.84 35.51
C PHE A 291 -31.35 28.50 34.94
N TYR A 292 -30.77 29.45 35.69
CA TYR A 292 -29.58 30.19 35.28
C TYR A 292 -28.51 30.08 36.37
N ASP A 293 -27.38 29.43 36.08
CA ASP A 293 -26.19 29.43 36.95
C ASP A 293 -24.97 29.94 36.17
N GLN A 294 -24.35 31.00 36.67
CA GLN A 294 -23.04 31.54 36.25
C GLN A 294 -22.75 31.73 34.74
N ASN A 295 -23.77 31.61 33.88
CA ASN A 295 -23.90 31.88 32.44
C ASN A 295 -24.54 30.73 31.65
N ASP A 296 -24.85 29.60 32.28
CA ASP A 296 -25.55 28.47 31.64
C ASP A 296 -27.05 28.54 31.89
N GLU A 297 -27.81 28.33 30.81
CA GLU A 297 -29.28 28.23 30.81
C GLU A 297 -29.66 26.76 30.68
N SER A 298 -30.36 26.22 31.68
CA SER A 298 -30.90 24.86 31.65
C SER A 298 -32.40 24.84 31.90
N VAL A 299 -33.05 23.77 31.47
CA VAL A 299 -34.48 23.53 31.72
C VAL A 299 -34.67 23.26 33.21
N ASN A 300 -35.61 23.96 33.86
CA ASN A 300 -35.94 23.67 35.26
C ASN A 300 -36.91 22.47 35.35
N TYR A 301 -36.39 21.32 35.77
CA TYR A 301 -37.16 20.10 35.96
C TYR A 301 -37.78 19.98 37.37
N LYS A 302 -37.30 20.76 38.35
CA LYS A 302 -37.80 20.78 39.75
C LYS A 302 -38.94 21.80 39.92
N ILE A 303 -40.12 21.46 39.41
CA ILE A 303 -41.33 22.27 39.60
C ILE A 303 -41.80 22.19 41.07
N GLU A 304 -41.99 23.33 41.74
CA GLU A 304 -42.39 23.37 43.15
C GLU A 304 -43.92 23.25 43.38
N ARG A 305 -44.73 23.47 42.35
CA ARG A 305 -46.20 23.50 42.43
C ARG A 305 -46.86 22.86 41.21
N PHE A 306 -47.89 22.08 41.44
CA PHE A 306 -48.52 21.21 40.43
C PHE A 306 -50.03 21.49 40.25
N GLU A 307 -50.47 22.73 40.45
CA GLU A 307 -51.88 23.07 40.23
C GLU A 307 -52.16 23.15 38.72
N CYS A 308 -53.37 22.81 38.28
CA CYS A 308 -53.71 22.81 36.84
C CYS A 308 -53.43 24.15 36.15
N ILE A 309 -53.63 25.26 36.88
CA ILE A 309 -53.40 26.63 36.41
C ILE A 309 -51.91 26.96 36.21
N ASP A 310 -51.01 26.20 36.83
CA ASP A 310 -49.57 26.44 36.71
C ASP A 310 -49.05 26.02 35.32
N CYS A 311 -49.74 25.08 34.65
CA CYS A 311 -49.35 24.57 33.32
C CYS A 311 -50.38 24.87 32.20
N HIS A 312 -51.64 25.20 32.53
CA HIS A 312 -52.70 25.51 31.55
C HIS A 312 -53.13 26.96 31.70
N GLN A 313 -52.50 27.87 30.94
CA GLN A 313 -52.86 29.29 30.84
C GLN A 313 -53.93 29.56 29.78
#